data_AF-A0A371KDD9-F1
#
_entry.id   AF-A0A371KDD9-F1
#
_cell.length_a   1.000
_cell.length_b   1.000
_cell.length_c   1.000
_cell.angle_alpha   90.00
_cell.angle_beta   90.00
_cell.angle_gamma   90.00
#
_symmetry.space_group_name_H-M   'P 1'
#
loop_
_entity.id
_entity.type
_entity.pdbx_description
1 polymer ?
#
loop_
_entity_poly.entity_id
_entity_poly.type
_entity_poly.pdbx_seq_one_letter_code
_entity_poly.pdbx_strand_id
1 'polypeptide(L)'
;DVDVPTPLVEAAMGYIDAAVAQARDAADAPDAGFDITVKIDIPLGAGLGSSAAVVVAGIDAATRELGVELSPREIADRAYRAEHEVQDGQASRADTFCSAMGGAVRVEGDDCRTIDAPPLPFVIGFDGGAGDTGALVSGVRALREEYDFAADTVSTIG
;
A
#
# COMPACT_ATOMS: atom_id res chain seq x y z
N ASP A 1 -0.87 -23.07 -12.38
CA ASP A 1 -0.39 -22.00 -13.27
C ASP A 1 -1.15 -20.73 -12.98
N VAL A 2 -0.48 -19.76 -12.37
CA VAL A 2 -1.00 -18.39 -12.30
C VAL A 2 -0.31 -17.65 -13.44
N ASP A 3 -1.08 -17.29 -14.46
CA ASP A 3 -0.61 -16.58 -15.65
C ASP A 3 -0.45 -15.10 -15.30
N VAL A 4 0.50 -14.80 -14.39
CA VAL A 4 0.80 -13.44 -13.94
C VAL A 4 2.01 -12.94 -14.72
N PRO A 5 1.94 -11.74 -15.34
CA PRO A 5 3.11 -11.11 -15.93
C PRO A 5 4.28 -11.04 -14.95
N THR A 6 5.48 -11.46 -15.38
CA THR A 6 6.72 -11.46 -14.58
C THR A 6 6.97 -10.16 -13.79
N PRO A 7 6.76 -8.96 -14.35
CA PRO A 7 6.98 -7.71 -13.61
C PRO A 7 6.10 -7.55 -12.36
N LEU A 8 4.87 -8.10 -12.40
CA LEU A 8 3.97 -8.07 -11.24
C LEU A 8 4.44 -9.02 -10.14
N VAL A 9 5.04 -10.15 -10.51
CA VAL A 9 5.62 -11.11 -9.56
C VAL A 9 6.85 -10.50 -8.88
N GLU A 10 7.72 -9.84 -9.64
CA GLU A 10 8.91 -9.16 -9.10
C GLU A 10 8.53 -8.04 -8.15
N ALA A 11 7.55 -7.19 -8.52
CA ALA A 11 7.05 -6.15 -7.64
C ALA A 11 6.45 -6.73 -6.35
N ALA A 12 5.66 -7.79 -6.46
CA ALA A 12 5.07 -8.46 -5.29
C ALA A 12 6.14 -9.02 -4.35
N MET A 13 7.21 -9.61 -4.89
CA MET A 13 8.34 -10.09 -4.07
C MET A 13 9.02 -8.96 -3.31
N GLY A 14 9.22 -7.80 -3.94
CA GLY A 14 9.80 -6.62 -3.27
C GLY A 14 9.00 -6.17 -2.03
N TYR A 15 7.66 -6.16 -2.13
CA TYR A 15 6.79 -5.85 -0.99
C TYR A 15 6.86 -6.89 0.12
N ILE A 16 6.94 -8.18 -0.23
CA ILE A 16 7.05 -9.28 0.74
C ILE A 16 8.39 -9.20 1.47
N ASP A 17 9.49 -9.01 0.75
CA ASP A 17 10.82 -8.91 1.34
C ASP A 17 10.93 -7.69 2.28
N ALA A 18 10.36 -6.55 1.88
CA ALA A 18 10.30 -5.36 2.72
C ALA A 18 9.45 -5.58 3.98
N ALA A 19 8.31 -6.28 3.87
CA ALA A 19 7.47 -6.64 5.01
C ALA A 19 8.22 -7.56 6.00
N VAL A 20 8.94 -8.56 5.49
CA VAL A 20 9.79 -9.45 6.31
C VAL A 20 10.89 -8.68 7.01
N ALA A 21 11.54 -7.74 6.32
CA ALA A 21 12.57 -6.89 6.92
C ALA A 21 12.01 -6.06 8.08
N GLN A 22 10.83 -5.46 7.92
CA GLN A 22 10.14 -4.72 8.98
C GLN A 22 9.77 -5.62 10.18
N ALA A 23 9.37 -6.86 9.93
CA ALA A 23 9.03 -7.80 10.99
C ALA A 23 10.26 -8.27 11.79
N ARG A 24 11.37 -8.58 11.09
CA ARG A 24 12.64 -8.93 11.73
C ARG A 24 13.17 -7.80 12.62
N ASP A 25 13.10 -6.56 12.13
CA ASP A 25 13.46 -5.37 12.91
C ASP A 25 12.56 -5.21 14.15
N ALA A 26 11.25 -5.37 14.00
CA ALA A 26 10.30 -5.26 15.11
C ALA A 26 10.52 -6.28 16.23
N ALA A 27 11.01 -7.46 15.88
CA ALA A 27 11.21 -8.58 16.80
C ALA A 27 12.67 -8.82 17.20
N ASP A 28 13.60 -7.96 16.79
CA ASP A 28 15.05 -8.11 17.01
C ASP A 28 15.56 -9.51 16.57
N ALA A 29 15.08 -9.99 15.42
CA ALA A 29 15.31 -11.34 14.91
C ALA A 29 15.86 -11.32 13.47
N PRO A 30 17.07 -10.79 13.23
CA PRO A 30 17.61 -10.55 11.88
C PRO A 30 17.76 -11.82 11.03
N ASP A 31 17.97 -12.97 11.67
CA ASP A 31 18.21 -14.26 10.99
C ASP A 31 16.93 -15.11 10.84
N ALA A 32 15.76 -14.61 11.24
CA ALA A 32 14.52 -15.36 11.17
C ALA A 32 14.12 -15.68 9.72
N GLY A 33 13.95 -16.96 9.40
CA GLY A 33 13.42 -17.41 8.11
C GLY A 33 11.90 -17.51 8.11
N PHE A 34 11.28 -17.29 6.96
CA PHE A 34 9.84 -17.43 6.77
C PHE A 34 9.53 -18.30 5.57
N ASP A 35 8.49 -19.13 5.70
CA ASP A 35 7.80 -19.76 4.56
C ASP A 35 6.46 -19.04 4.40
N ILE A 36 6.30 -18.30 3.29
CA ILE A 36 5.20 -17.35 3.11
C ILE A 36 4.30 -17.81 1.97
N THR A 37 3.01 -17.95 2.27
CA THR A 37 1.96 -18.16 1.26
C THR A 37 1.05 -16.93 1.22
N VAL A 38 0.98 -16.27 0.07
CA VAL A 38 0.08 -15.12 -0.14
C VAL A 38 -1.12 -15.53 -0.98
N LYS A 39 -2.32 -15.20 -0.49
CA LYS A 39 -3.56 -15.31 -1.25
C LYS A 39 -4.28 -13.96 -1.24
N ILE A 40 -4.63 -13.46 -2.41
CA ILE A 40 -5.27 -12.15 -2.56
C ILE A 40 -6.51 -12.28 -3.44
N ASP A 41 -7.62 -11.73 -2.95
CA ASP A 41 -8.88 -11.62 -3.71
C ASP A 41 -9.07 -10.21 -4.31
N ILE A 42 -8.14 -9.29 -4.01
CA ILE A 42 -8.10 -7.92 -4.55
C ILE A 42 -7.43 -7.94 -5.93
N PRO A 43 -8.07 -7.40 -6.98
CA PRO A 43 -7.44 -7.25 -8.29
C PRO A 43 -6.13 -6.44 -8.23
N LEU A 44 -5.05 -6.99 -8.78
CA LEU A 44 -3.75 -6.32 -8.84
C LEU A 44 -3.78 -5.15 -9.84
N GLY A 45 -3.19 -4.02 -9.45
CA GLY A 45 -3.05 -2.86 -10.34
C GLY A 45 -4.34 -2.04 -10.55
N ALA A 46 -5.41 -2.34 -9.82
CA ALA A 46 -6.70 -1.65 -9.92
C ALA A 46 -6.83 -0.40 -9.02
N GLY A 47 -5.75 0.00 -8.32
CA GLY A 47 -5.81 1.10 -7.35
C GLY A 47 -6.64 0.78 -6.10
N LEU A 48 -6.79 -0.51 -5.75
CA LEU A 48 -7.58 -0.99 -4.61
C LEU A 48 -6.72 -1.30 -3.37
N GLY A 49 -5.48 -0.80 -3.32
CA GLY A 49 -4.58 -0.99 -2.18
C GLY A 49 -4.02 -2.41 -2.04
N SER A 50 -3.88 -3.17 -3.13
CA SER A 50 -3.42 -4.57 -3.07
C SER A 50 -1.99 -4.71 -2.52
N SER A 51 -1.07 -3.81 -2.86
CA SER A 51 0.30 -3.83 -2.31
C SER A 51 0.29 -3.58 -0.81
N ALA A 52 -0.42 -2.52 -0.39
CA ALA A 52 -0.53 -2.15 1.01
C ALA A 52 -1.19 -3.25 1.84
N ALA A 53 -2.18 -3.95 1.29
CA ALA A 53 -2.79 -5.12 1.93
C ALA A 53 -1.76 -6.25 2.16
N VAL A 54 -0.94 -6.57 1.16
CA VAL A 54 0.11 -7.60 1.30
C VAL A 54 1.16 -7.19 2.32
N VAL A 55 1.64 -5.95 2.28
CA VAL A 55 2.65 -5.44 3.23
C VAL A 55 2.13 -5.45 4.66
N VAL A 56 0.93 -4.89 4.89
CA VAL A 56 0.30 -4.83 6.22
C VAL A 56 0.07 -6.24 6.77
N ALA A 57 -0.49 -7.14 5.97
CA ALA A 57 -0.74 -8.52 6.39
C ALA A 57 0.56 -9.29 6.62
N GLY A 58 1.58 -9.07 5.79
CA GLY A 58 2.90 -9.69 5.93
C GLY A 58 3.59 -9.28 7.23
N ILE A 59 3.59 -7.99 7.55
CA ILE A 59 4.17 -7.47 8.80
C ILE A 59 3.41 -8.03 10.00
N ASP A 60 2.08 -7.96 10.00
CA ASP A 60 1.26 -8.44 11.12
C ASP A 60 1.44 -9.95 11.35
N ALA A 61 1.39 -10.76 10.30
CA ALA A 61 1.55 -12.20 10.40
C ALA A 61 2.97 -12.59 10.86
N ALA A 62 4.01 -11.99 10.26
CA ALA A 62 5.39 -12.31 10.58
C ALA A 62 5.78 -11.88 12.00
N THR A 63 5.35 -10.70 12.45
CA THR A 63 5.63 -10.25 13.83
C THR A 63 4.94 -11.13 14.86
N ARG A 64 3.68 -11.52 14.63
CA ARG A 64 2.97 -12.47 15.50
C ARG A 64 3.66 -13.84 15.57
N GLU A 65 4.15 -14.35 14.45
CA GLU A 65 4.91 -15.62 14.44
C GLU A 65 6.21 -15.52 15.25
N LEU A 66 6.85 -14.35 15.25
CA LEU A 66 8.02 -14.06 16.08
C LEU A 66 7.67 -13.72 17.54
N GLY A 67 6.39 -13.76 17.93
CA GLY A 67 5.93 -13.51 19.29
C GLY A 67 5.83 -12.02 19.66
N VAL A 68 5.77 -11.12 18.68
CA VAL A 68 5.59 -9.68 18.86
C VAL A 68 4.21 -9.27 18.34
N GLU A 69 3.41 -8.65 19.19
CA GLU A 69 2.14 -8.04 18.78
C GLU A 69 2.33 -6.53 18.60
N LEU A 70 2.03 -6.05 17.39
CA LEU A 70 2.05 -4.64 17.07
C LEU A 70 0.63 -4.06 17.07
N SER A 71 0.50 -2.80 17.48
CA SER A 71 -0.76 -2.09 17.27
C SER A 71 -1.00 -1.82 15.78
N PRO A 72 -2.26 -1.65 15.34
CA PRO A 72 -2.58 -1.29 13.95
C PRO A 72 -1.83 -0.05 13.46
N ARG A 73 -1.57 0.91 14.34
CA ARG A 73 -0.86 2.14 13.98
C ARG A 73 0.64 1.91 13.78
N GLU A 74 1.25 1.03 14.55
CA GLU A 74 2.65 0.62 14.34
C GLU A 74 2.80 -0.17 13.05
N ILE A 75 1.84 -1.06 12.76
CA ILE A 75 1.80 -1.78 11.48
C ILE A 75 1.67 -0.78 10.32
N ALA A 76 0.77 0.20 10.41
CA ALA A 76 0.60 1.23 9.39
C ALA A 76 1.90 1.99 9.10
N ASP A 77 2.62 2.42 10.15
CA ASP A 77 3.86 3.18 9.98
C ASP A 77 4.99 2.31 9.40
N ARG A 78 5.13 1.06 9.85
CA ARG A 78 6.09 0.11 9.27
C ARG A 78 5.76 -0.22 7.82
N ALA A 79 4.48 -0.41 7.50
CA ALA A 79 4.03 -0.67 6.14
C ALA A 79 4.31 0.52 5.21
N TYR A 80 4.07 1.75 5.68
CA TYR A 80 4.46 2.96 4.96
C TYR A 80 5.96 2.99 4.67
N ARG A 81 6.81 2.70 5.65
CA ARG A 81 8.27 2.65 5.44
C ARG A 81 8.67 1.60 4.41
N ALA A 82 8.08 0.41 4.47
CA ALA A 82 8.31 -0.66 3.50
C ALA A 82 7.91 -0.26 2.07
N GLU A 83 6.70 0.29 1.87
CA GLU A 83 6.29 0.76 0.55
C GLU A 83 7.14 1.93 0.07
N HIS A 84 7.50 2.85 0.96
CA HIS A 84 8.34 4.00 0.63
C HIS A 84 9.72 3.57 0.15
N GLU A 85 10.30 2.50 0.71
CA GLU A 85 11.55 1.91 0.24
C GLU A 85 11.39 1.24 -1.14
N VAL A 86 10.35 0.42 -1.32
CA VAL A 86 10.10 -0.31 -2.58
C VAL A 86 9.78 0.64 -3.74
N GLN A 87 9.17 1.78 -3.47
CA GLN A 87 8.72 2.76 -4.47
C GLN A 87 9.65 3.99 -4.59
N ASP A 88 10.93 3.86 -4.20
CA ASP A 88 11.93 4.95 -4.33
C ASP A 88 11.46 6.29 -3.73
N GLY A 89 10.81 6.22 -2.57
CA GLY A 89 10.34 7.36 -1.81
C GLY A 89 9.05 8.01 -2.30
N GLN A 90 8.33 7.39 -3.24
CA GLN A 90 7.09 7.96 -3.80
C GLN A 90 5.81 7.48 -3.09
N ALA A 91 5.91 6.55 -2.14
CA ALA A 91 4.73 5.97 -1.48
C ALA A 91 3.98 7.00 -0.62
N SER A 92 2.65 6.84 -0.56
CA SER A 92 1.74 7.59 0.30
C SER A 92 1.32 6.76 1.51
N ARG A 93 1.01 7.43 2.63
CA ARG A 93 0.46 6.78 3.83
C ARG A 93 -0.98 6.30 3.65
N ALA A 94 -1.70 6.77 2.62
CA ALA A 94 -3.13 6.55 2.48
C ALA A 94 -3.52 5.06 2.49
N ASP A 95 -2.90 4.27 1.61
CA ASP A 95 -3.26 2.87 1.41
C ASP A 95 -2.83 2.02 2.61
N THR A 96 -1.61 2.22 3.10
CA THR A 96 -1.05 1.48 4.25
C THR A 96 -1.80 1.78 5.55
N PHE A 97 -2.16 3.04 5.79
CA PHE A 97 -2.95 3.43 6.96
C PHE A 97 -4.38 2.90 6.88
N CYS A 98 -5.04 3.02 5.72
CA CYS A 98 -6.38 2.50 5.51
C CYS A 98 -6.43 0.98 5.69
N SER A 99 -5.46 0.27 5.09
CA SER A 99 -5.35 -1.19 5.15
C SER A 99 -5.14 -1.70 6.58
N ALA A 100 -4.28 -1.04 7.37
CA ALA A 100 -4.00 -1.45 8.75
C ALA A 100 -5.13 -1.08 9.74
N MET A 101 -5.73 0.11 9.60
CA MET A 101 -6.74 0.60 10.54
C MET A 101 -8.15 0.06 10.25
N GLY A 102 -8.44 -0.23 8.99
CA GLY A 102 -9.78 -0.53 8.51
C GLY A 102 -10.75 0.67 8.61
N GLY A 103 -12.00 0.42 8.23
CA GLY A 103 -13.05 1.43 8.25
C GLY A 103 -12.80 2.58 7.27
N ALA A 104 -13.18 3.79 7.66
CA ALA A 104 -12.89 5.01 6.91
C ALA A 104 -11.79 5.82 7.61
N VAL A 105 -10.90 6.39 6.82
CA VAL A 105 -9.75 7.15 7.32
C VAL A 105 -9.63 8.49 6.62
N ARG A 106 -9.07 9.47 7.34
CA ARG A 106 -8.56 10.72 6.78
C ARG A 106 -7.04 10.70 6.90
N VAL A 107 -6.37 10.98 5.79
CA VAL A 107 -4.91 11.06 5.68
C VAL A 107 -4.56 12.39 5.02
N GLU A 108 -3.86 13.25 5.75
CA GLU A 108 -3.34 14.52 5.26
C GLU A 108 -1.91 14.72 5.81
N GLY A 109 -0.91 14.44 4.98
CA GLY A 109 0.48 14.39 5.44
C GLY A 109 0.63 13.37 6.58
N ASP A 110 1.08 13.85 7.75
CA ASP A 110 1.21 13.02 8.96
C ASP A 110 -0.08 12.98 9.83
N ASP A 111 -1.10 13.79 9.51
CA ASP A 111 -2.41 13.72 10.20
C ASP A 111 -3.24 12.57 9.63
N CYS A 112 -3.04 11.40 10.23
CA CYS A 112 -3.76 10.16 9.91
C CYS A 112 -4.71 9.78 11.05
N ARG A 113 -6.02 9.69 10.79
CA ARG A 113 -7.03 9.29 11.78
C ARG A 113 -8.19 8.53 11.17
N THR A 114 -8.80 7.64 11.95
CA THR A 114 -10.08 7.02 11.58
C THR A 114 -11.20 8.04 11.70
N ILE A 115 -12.23 7.87 10.89
CA ILE A 115 -13.46 8.65 10.93
C ILE A 115 -14.66 7.69 10.95
N ASP A 116 -15.75 8.13 11.57
CA ASP A 116 -16.99 7.38 11.51
C ASP A 116 -17.55 7.42 10.09
N ALA A 117 -17.90 6.25 9.57
CA ALA A 117 -18.59 6.12 8.29
C ALA A 117 -19.75 5.12 8.43
N PRO A 118 -20.92 5.41 7.84
CA PRO A 118 -21.98 4.43 7.77
C PRO A 118 -21.56 3.24 6.90
N PRO A 119 -22.16 2.06 7.07
CA PRO A 119 -21.98 0.97 6.12
C PRO A 119 -22.53 1.41 4.76
N LEU A 120 -21.63 1.61 3.79
CA LEU A 120 -21.98 1.98 2.43
C LEU A 120 -21.83 0.74 1.53
N PRO A 121 -22.85 0.35 0.76
CA PRO A 121 -22.70 -0.72 -0.21
C PRO A 121 -21.85 -0.22 -1.38
N PHE A 122 -20.65 -0.79 -1.54
CA PHE A 122 -19.78 -0.53 -2.68
C PHE A 122 -19.93 -1.63 -3.73
N VAL A 123 -19.99 -1.22 -5.00
CA VAL A 123 -19.85 -2.12 -6.15
C VAL A 123 -18.61 -1.68 -6.91
N ILE A 124 -17.63 -2.56 -7.01
CA ILE A 124 -16.38 -2.30 -7.72
C ILE A 124 -16.51 -2.87 -9.14
N GLY A 125 -16.49 -1.97 -10.13
CA GLY A 125 -16.36 -2.35 -11.54
C GLY A 125 -14.88 -2.39 -11.92
N PHE A 126 -14.36 -3.57 -12.23
CA PHE A 126 -13.00 -3.75 -12.72
C PHE A 126 -13.05 -4.15 -14.20
N ASP A 127 -12.41 -3.35 -15.05
CA ASP A 127 -12.41 -3.54 -16.51
C ASP A 127 -11.36 -4.55 -17.00
N GLY A 128 -10.54 -5.08 -16.08
CA GLY A 128 -9.47 -6.03 -16.38
C GLY A 128 -8.13 -5.40 -16.74
N GLY A 129 -8.04 -4.07 -16.80
CA GLY A 129 -6.80 -3.35 -17.09
C GLY A 129 -5.94 -3.15 -15.84
N ALA A 130 -4.63 -3.31 -15.98
CA ALA A 130 -3.65 -2.76 -15.04
C ALA A 130 -3.10 -1.46 -15.64
N GLY A 131 -3.44 -0.32 -15.04
CA GLY A 131 -2.88 0.97 -15.41
C GLY A 131 -1.47 1.14 -14.83
N ASP A 132 -0.56 1.75 -15.57
CA ASP A 132 0.69 2.24 -15.00
C ASP A 132 0.40 3.53 -14.22
N THR A 133 0.24 3.40 -12.90
CA THR A 133 -0.01 4.52 -11.99
C THR A 133 1.06 5.60 -12.14
N GLY A 134 2.32 5.22 -12.31
CA GLY A 134 3.42 6.17 -12.48
C GLY A 134 3.31 6.96 -13.79
N ALA A 135 2.97 6.29 -14.89
CA ALA A 135 2.73 6.94 -16.18
C ALA A 135 1.54 7.92 -16.11
N LEU A 136 0.46 7.57 -15.42
CA LEU A 136 -0.71 8.44 -15.26
C LEU A 136 -0.38 9.68 -14.41
N VAL A 137 0.27 9.50 -13.26
CA VAL A 137 0.66 10.61 -12.37
C VAL A 137 1.66 11.54 -13.05
N SER A 138 2.65 10.99 -13.76
CA SER A 138 3.62 11.81 -14.52
C SER A 138 2.96 12.60 -15.65
N GLY A 139 1.96 12.03 -16.33
CA GLY A 139 1.14 12.75 -17.30
C GLY A 139 0.40 13.95 -16.67
N VAL A 140 -0.23 13.76 -15.51
CA VAL A 140 -0.88 14.87 -14.78
C VAL A 140 0.13 15.94 -14.37
N ARG A 141 1.32 15.54 -13.90
CA ARG A 141 2.38 16.47 -13.53
C ARG A 141 2.87 17.30 -14.72
N ALA A 142 3.09 16.66 -15.87
CA ALA A 142 3.50 17.35 -17.08
C ALA A 142 2.45 18.39 -17.52
N LEU A 143 1.17 18.03 -17.50
CA LEU A 143 0.07 18.96 -17.80
C LEU A 143 0.00 20.14 -16.81
N ARG A 144 0.21 19.87 -15.52
CA ARG A 144 0.28 20.90 -14.48
C ARG A 144 1.45 21.87 -14.69
N GLU A 145 2.60 21.38 -15.14
CA GLU A 145 3.77 22.21 -15.43
C GLU A 145 3.61 23.01 -16.75
N GLU A 146 2.84 22.50 -17.70
CA GLU A 146 2.60 23.14 -19.01
C GLU A 146 1.46 24.18 -18.98
N TYR A 147 0.39 23.94 -18.20
CA TYR A 147 -0.82 24.75 -18.23
C TYR A 147 -1.23 25.27 -16.84
N ASP A 148 -1.31 26.60 -16.68
CA ASP A 148 -1.73 27.24 -15.42
C ASP A 148 -3.11 26.75 -14.92
N PHE A 149 -4.08 26.55 -15.83
CA PHE A 149 -5.41 26.07 -15.44
C PHE A 149 -5.37 24.65 -14.86
N ALA A 150 -4.40 23.82 -15.26
CA ALA A 150 -4.24 22.48 -14.72
C ALA A 150 -3.71 22.55 -13.28
N ALA A 151 -2.83 23.51 -12.98
CA ALA A 151 -2.41 23.79 -11.61
C ALA A 151 -3.59 24.26 -10.73
N ASP A 152 -4.44 25.15 -11.24
CA ASP A 152 -5.65 25.61 -10.55
C ASP A 152 -6.63 24.45 -10.28
N THR A 153 -6.79 23.56 -11.26
CA THR A 153 -7.67 22.39 -11.16
C THR A 153 -7.18 21.43 -10.08
N VAL A 154 -5.89 21.09 -10.07
CA VAL A 154 -5.30 20.22 -9.04
C VAL A 154 -5.45 20.85 -7.65
N SER A 155 -5.15 22.15 -7.52
CA SER A 155 -5.29 22.85 -6.23
C SER A 155 -6.73 22.90 -5.71
N THR A 156 -7.73 22.83 -6.59
CA THR A 156 -9.15 22.88 -6.21
C THR A 156 -9.64 21.54 -5.66
N ILE A 157 -9.11 20.44 -6.19
CA ILE A 157 -9.51 19.07 -5.80
C ILE A 157 -8.85 18.68 -4.45
N GLY A 158 -7.69 19.28 -4.14
CA GLY A 158 -6.88 18.95 -2.97
C GLY A 158 -5.67 18.13 -3.35
#